data_AF-A0A1H9TF13-F1
#
_entry.id   AF-A0A1H9TF13-F1
#
_cell.length_a   1.000
_cell.length_b   1.000
_cell.length_c   1.000
_cell.angle_alpha   90.00
_cell.angle_beta   90.00
_cell.angle_gamma   90.00
#
_symmetry.space_group_name_H-M   'P 1'
#
loop_
_entity.id
_entity.type
_entity.pdbx_description
1 polymer ?
#
loop_
_entity_poly.entity_id
_entity_poly.type
_entity_poly.pdbx_seq_one_letter_code
_entity_poly.pdbx_strand_id
1 'polypeptide(L)'
;MPLPGNVDLIEVTGTFLSYTGAAATGTVTFRPSGDPWLKNTSADVILVPGNIPCTLEDGELVGPLGAVGTGGKGVLLPATNDPDLAPNGFVYDVTIALSGQEVQAYSVALPTGTTPVDLADLAPVTPVEGSGTPIVTSVDGVSPSSTGAVVLNAKRQKAPVTLADAATINTDASLADLFRVTLGGNRTLANPSNPVDGQMLRWEIVQDGTGGRTLTPGSKFVLGTDMPSLVLTSTAGKKDILGAVYNQAADKWYVVALAKGF
;
A
#
# COMPACT_ATOMS: atom_id res chain seq x y z
N MET A 1 40.18 19.93 -1.60
CA MET A 1 39.74 20.88 -0.56
C MET A 1 38.86 20.10 0.41
N PRO A 2 39.10 20.13 1.73
CA PRO A 2 38.21 19.48 2.69
C PRO A 2 36.82 20.13 2.65
N LEU A 3 35.80 19.41 3.11
CA LEU A 3 34.46 19.99 3.30
C LEU A 3 34.52 21.15 4.32
N PRO A 4 33.63 22.14 4.23
CA PRO A 4 33.54 23.19 5.24
C PRO A 4 33.38 22.60 6.64
N GLY A 5 34.10 23.15 7.63
CA GLY A 5 34.16 22.59 8.99
C GLY A 5 32.86 22.70 9.80
N ASN A 6 31.86 23.42 9.29
CA ASN A 6 30.51 23.49 9.84
C ASN A 6 29.55 22.46 9.22
N VAL A 7 30.01 21.64 8.26
CA VAL A 7 29.24 20.49 7.80
C VAL A 7 29.43 19.35 8.78
N ASP A 8 28.34 18.94 9.43
CA ASP A 8 28.28 17.75 10.25
C ASP A 8 28.51 16.51 9.37
N LEU A 9 29.44 15.66 9.80
CA LEU A 9 29.78 14.42 9.11
C LEU A 9 29.31 13.22 9.93
N ILE A 10 28.72 12.26 9.23
CA ILE A 10 28.33 10.97 9.77
C ILE A 10 29.35 9.94 9.30
N GLU A 11 29.92 9.21 10.26
CA GLU A 11 30.72 8.03 9.95
C GLU A 11 29.81 6.87 9.59
N VAL A 12 30.06 6.27 8.43
CA VAL A 12 29.39 5.06 7.97
C VAL A 12 30.41 3.92 7.86
N THR A 13 30.12 2.79 8.50
CA THR A 13 30.95 1.57 8.49
C THR A 13 30.22 0.43 7.80
N GLY A 14 30.90 -0.69 7.54
CA GLY A 14 30.25 -1.89 7.04
C GLY A 14 31.24 -3.02 6.79
N THR A 15 30.81 -4.24 7.08
CA THR A 15 31.59 -5.47 6.86
C THR A 15 30.82 -6.42 5.94
N PHE A 16 31.47 -6.88 4.88
CA PHE A 16 30.90 -7.73 3.85
C PHE A 16 31.69 -9.03 3.75
N LEU A 17 31.04 -10.14 4.09
CA LEU A 17 31.60 -11.48 4.04
C LEU A 17 30.79 -12.35 3.08
N SER A 18 31.47 -13.29 2.41
CA SER A 18 30.80 -14.36 1.67
C SER A 18 30.21 -15.40 2.63
N TYR A 19 29.39 -16.31 2.10
CA TYR A 19 28.86 -17.45 2.87
C TYR A 19 29.94 -18.38 3.44
N THR A 20 31.18 -18.30 2.96
CA THR A 20 32.32 -19.05 3.51
C THR A 20 33.11 -18.25 4.55
N GLY A 21 32.65 -17.06 4.92
CA GLY A 21 33.33 -16.14 5.85
C GLY A 21 34.53 -15.42 5.24
N ALA A 22 34.73 -15.51 3.92
CA ALA A 22 35.82 -14.78 3.25
C ALA A 22 35.41 -13.32 3.03
N ALA A 23 36.37 -12.40 3.14
CA ALA A 23 36.18 -11.00 2.79
C ALA A 23 35.62 -10.84 1.37
N ALA A 24 34.51 -10.13 1.24
CA ALA A 24 33.96 -9.78 -0.07
C ALA A 24 34.79 -8.68 -0.73
N THR A 25 34.83 -8.68 -2.06
CA THR A 25 35.49 -7.64 -2.87
C THR A 25 34.47 -6.92 -3.73
N GLY A 26 34.62 -5.62 -3.94
CA GLY A 26 33.69 -4.83 -4.75
C GLY A 26 33.69 -3.37 -4.36
N THR A 27 32.60 -2.69 -4.70
CA THR A 27 32.40 -1.28 -4.36
C THR A 27 31.08 -1.04 -3.66
N VAL A 28 31.08 -0.04 -2.79
CA VAL A 28 29.87 0.56 -2.23
C VAL A 28 29.91 2.03 -2.62
N THR A 29 28.86 2.53 -3.27
CA THR A 29 28.79 3.92 -3.73
C THR A 29 27.66 4.63 -3.02
N PHE A 30 27.95 5.81 -2.49
CA PHE A 30 26.94 6.72 -1.96
C PHE A 30 26.74 7.88 -2.92
N ARG A 31 25.48 8.25 -3.18
CA ARG A 31 25.14 9.41 -4.01
C ARG A 31 23.91 10.11 -3.45
N PRO A 32 23.89 11.43 -3.25
CA PRO A 32 22.67 12.14 -2.87
C PRO A 32 21.54 11.88 -3.89
N SER A 33 20.41 11.36 -3.43
CA SER A 33 19.28 10.99 -4.27
C SER A 33 18.68 12.22 -4.96
N GLY A 34 18.44 12.11 -6.26
CA GLY A 34 17.91 13.19 -7.09
C GLY A 34 18.94 14.28 -7.45
N ASP A 35 20.23 14.05 -7.19
CA ASP A 35 21.34 14.95 -7.51
C ASP A 35 21.15 16.41 -7.06
N PRO A 36 20.82 16.67 -5.77
CA PRO A 36 20.72 18.04 -5.27
C PRO A 36 22.10 18.70 -5.24
N TRP A 37 22.17 19.92 -5.77
CA TRP A 37 23.29 20.83 -5.50
C TRP A 37 23.07 21.42 -4.11
N LEU A 38 23.99 21.14 -3.18
CA LEU A 38 23.86 21.60 -1.80
C LEU A 38 24.66 22.88 -1.61
N LYS A 39 24.02 23.94 -1.16
CA LYS A 39 24.66 25.21 -0.82
C LYS A 39 24.92 25.27 0.68
N ASN A 40 26.17 25.50 1.07
CA ASN A 40 26.52 25.95 2.41
C ASN A 40 26.61 27.48 2.41
N THR A 41 25.62 28.15 2.99
CA THR A 41 25.53 29.62 2.94
C THR A 41 26.51 30.28 3.90
N SER A 42 26.83 29.64 5.02
CA SER A 42 27.77 30.14 6.04
C SER A 42 29.21 30.12 5.53
N ALA A 43 29.59 29.11 4.73
CA ALA A 43 30.92 28.97 4.15
C ALA A 43 31.04 29.50 2.71
N ASP A 44 29.91 29.90 2.09
CA ASP A 44 29.81 30.31 0.67
C ASP A 44 30.38 29.27 -0.32
N VAL A 45 30.03 27.99 -0.12
CA VAL A 45 30.48 26.87 -0.96
C VAL A 45 29.29 26.08 -1.51
N ILE A 46 29.44 25.57 -2.73
CA ILE A 46 28.52 24.62 -3.36
C ILE A 46 29.15 23.23 -3.34
N LEU A 47 28.41 22.26 -2.80
CA LEU A 47 28.70 20.84 -2.89
C LEU A 47 27.94 20.30 -4.11
N VAL A 48 28.71 19.88 -5.11
CA VAL A 48 28.17 19.30 -6.35
C VAL A 48 27.82 17.83 -6.11
N PRO A 49 26.64 17.35 -6.52
CA PRO A 49 26.27 15.95 -6.39
C PRO A 49 27.22 15.08 -7.22
N GLY A 50 27.65 13.98 -6.63
CA GLY A 50 28.56 13.04 -7.27
C GLY A 50 28.61 11.72 -6.52
N ASN A 51 29.11 10.70 -7.20
CA ASN A 51 29.36 9.42 -6.58
C ASN A 51 30.50 9.57 -5.56
N ILE A 52 30.29 9.04 -4.37
CA ILE A 52 31.31 8.85 -3.35
C ILE A 52 31.64 7.35 -3.36
N PRO A 53 32.61 6.92 -4.20
CA PRO A 53 32.94 5.51 -4.32
C PRO A 53 33.76 5.07 -3.11
N CYS A 54 33.34 3.97 -2.49
CA CYS A 54 34.07 3.28 -1.46
C CYS A 54 34.49 1.91 -1.99
N THR A 55 35.67 1.46 -1.61
CA THR A 55 36.18 0.11 -1.88
C THR A 55 35.98 -0.78 -0.66
N LEU A 56 36.14 -2.09 -0.86
CA LEU A 56 36.25 -3.03 0.25
C LEU A 56 37.70 -3.48 0.41
N GLU A 57 38.26 -3.27 1.59
CA GLU A 57 39.58 -3.77 1.98
C GLU A 57 39.40 -4.76 3.13
N ASP A 58 39.79 -6.02 2.91
CA ASP A 58 39.52 -7.12 3.85
C ASP A 58 38.03 -7.28 4.20
N GLY A 59 37.15 -6.91 3.28
CA GLY A 59 35.69 -6.98 3.44
C GLY A 59 35.12 -5.77 4.18
N GLU A 60 35.96 -4.85 4.65
CA GLU A 60 35.53 -3.64 5.34
C GLU A 60 35.42 -2.46 4.37
N LEU A 61 34.38 -1.65 4.56
CA LEU A 61 34.14 -0.43 3.81
C LEU A 61 35.33 0.53 3.98
N VAL A 62 35.82 1.11 2.88
CA VAL A 62 36.85 2.16 2.90
C VAL A 62 36.47 3.25 1.91
N GLY A 63 36.13 4.42 2.44
CA GLY A 63 35.79 5.60 1.66
C GLY A 63 36.96 6.56 1.45
N PRO A 64 36.81 7.55 0.57
CA PRO A 64 37.88 8.47 0.19
C PRO A 64 38.34 9.40 1.33
N LEU A 65 37.51 9.61 2.35
CA LEU A 65 37.83 10.41 3.54
C LEU A 65 37.98 9.57 4.81
N GLY A 66 37.91 8.23 4.71
CA GLY A 66 37.99 7.30 5.83
C GLY A 66 36.92 7.53 6.90
N ALA A 67 37.14 6.90 8.05
CA ALA A 67 36.36 7.02 9.30
C ALA A 67 37.23 7.62 10.42
N VAL A 68 36.61 8.16 11.48
CA VAL A 68 37.34 8.70 12.64
C VAL A 68 37.40 7.67 13.76
N GLY A 69 38.57 7.02 13.91
CA GLY A 69 38.84 6.11 15.03
C GLY A 69 38.86 4.62 14.68
N THR A 70 38.43 4.26 13.47
CA THR A 70 38.32 2.86 13.00
C THR A 70 39.50 2.45 12.10
N GLY A 71 40.71 2.93 12.40
CA GLY A 71 41.92 2.60 11.62
C GLY A 71 41.89 3.01 10.14
N GLY A 72 40.97 3.91 9.74
CA GLY A 72 40.74 4.32 8.36
C GLY A 72 39.62 3.58 7.62
N LYS A 73 38.95 2.61 8.27
CA LYS A 73 37.86 1.81 7.70
C LYS A 73 36.50 2.48 7.94
N GLY A 74 35.80 2.80 6.86
CA GLY A 74 34.51 3.49 6.82
C GLY A 74 34.58 4.71 5.90
N VAL A 75 33.51 5.50 5.89
CA VAL A 75 33.40 6.73 5.09
C VAL A 75 32.69 7.82 5.89
N LEU A 76 33.21 9.05 5.82
CA LEU A 76 32.53 10.24 6.31
C LEU A 76 31.65 10.84 5.22
N LEU A 77 30.36 11.03 5.53
CA LEU A 77 29.36 11.60 4.64
C LEU A 77 28.67 12.80 5.31
N PRO A 78 28.38 13.89 4.58
CA PRO A 78 27.53 14.97 5.09
C PRO A 78 26.21 14.47 5.68
N ALA A 79 25.83 15.01 6.84
CA ALA A 79 24.55 14.69 7.44
C ALA A 79 23.38 15.16 6.56
N THR A 80 22.36 14.31 6.42
CA THR A 80 21.24 14.57 5.50
C THR A 80 20.33 15.71 5.92
N ASN A 81 20.31 16.03 7.21
CA ASN A 81 19.54 17.11 7.81
C ASN A 81 20.45 18.25 8.34
N ASP A 82 21.69 18.35 7.85
CA ASP A 82 22.64 19.38 8.25
C ASP A 82 22.02 20.79 8.09
N PRO A 83 21.93 21.59 9.17
CA PRO A 83 21.27 22.89 9.14
C PRO A 83 21.97 23.92 8.23
N ASP A 84 23.25 23.72 7.94
CA ASP A 84 24.05 24.59 7.07
C ASP A 84 23.95 24.20 5.58
N LEU A 85 23.36 23.05 5.22
CA LEU A 85 23.19 22.61 3.83
C LEU A 85 21.75 22.83 3.32
N ALA A 86 21.64 23.48 2.15
CA ALA A 86 20.38 23.72 1.47
C ALA A 86 20.36 23.16 0.02
N PRO A 87 19.33 22.42 -0.41
CA PRO A 87 18.16 22.00 0.36
C PRO A 87 18.50 21.01 1.48
N ASN A 88 17.80 21.13 2.61
CA ASN A 88 17.94 20.25 3.78
C ASN A 88 17.01 19.02 3.63
N GLY A 89 17.39 17.89 4.24
CA GLY A 89 16.55 16.69 4.31
C GLY A 89 16.68 15.76 3.10
N PHE A 90 17.83 15.78 2.42
CA PHE A 90 18.10 14.86 1.32
C PHE A 90 18.33 13.42 1.85
N VAL A 91 18.53 12.44 0.97
CA VAL A 91 18.92 11.07 1.33
C VAL A 91 20.04 10.60 0.42
N TYR A 92 20.77 9.55 0.80
CA TYR A 92 21.77 8.91 -0.05
C TYR A 92 21.18 7.66 -0.70
N ASP A 93 21.32 7.54 -2.02
CA ASP A 93 21.28 6.26 -2.70
C ASP A 93 22.60 5.52 -2.45
N VAL A 94 22.49 4.35 -1.82
CA VAL A 94 23.58 3.41 -1.57
C VAL A 94 23.49 2.33 -2.64
N THR A 95 24.58 2.11 -3.37
CA THR A 95 24.69 1.02 -4.35
C THR A 95 25.84 0.10 -3.96
N ILE A 96 25.53 -1.16 -3.70
CA ILE A 96 26.48 -2.21 -3.32
C ILE A 96 26.67 -3.13 -4.54
N ALA A 97 27.88 -3.12 -5.10
CA ALA A 97 28.27 -3.94 -6.24
C ALA A 97 29.43 -4.86 -5.83
N LEU A 98 29.09 -6.05 -5.33
CA LEU A 98 30.07 -7.07 -4.94
C LEU A 98 30.43 -7.98 -6.12
N SER A 99 31.67 -8.42 -6.14
CA SER A 99 32.20 -9.27 -7.20
C SER A 99 31.43 -10.59 -7.28
N GLY A 100 30.79 -10.84 -8.42
CA GLY A 100 30.01 -12.07 -8.66
C GLY A 100 28.65 -12.11 -7.95
N GLN A 101 28.16 -11.00 -7.42
CA GLN A 101 26.81 -10.87 -6.86
C GLN A 101 25.95 -9.92 -7.70
N GLU A 102 24.63 -10.02 -7.56
CA GLU A 102 23.74 -8.99 -8.08
C GLU A 102 23.93 -7.68 -7.33
N VAL A 103 23.71 -6.56 -8.05
CA VAL A 103 23.82 -5.23 -7.46
C VAL A 103 22.62 -5.00 -6.54
N GLN A 104 22.89 -4.56 -5.31
CA GLN A 104 21.86 -4.11 -4.38
C GLN A 104 21.87 -2.58 -4.30
N ALA A 105 20.69 -1.98 -4.24
CA ALA A 105 20.56 -0.53 -4.08
C ALA A 105 19.40 -0.18 -3.16
N TYR A 106 19.58 0.86 -2.35
CA TYR A 106 18.58 1.40 -1.42
C TYR A 106 18.90 2.84 -1.04
N SER A 107 17.91 3.56 -0.49
CA SER A 107 18.12 4.92 -0.02
C SER A 107 18.18 4.96 1.51
N VAL A 108 19.04 5.82 2.06
CA VAL A 108 19.22 6.00 3.50
C VAL A 108 19.30 7.47 3.90
N ALA A 109 18.68 7.81 5.03
CA ALA A 109 18.90 9.07 5.71
C ALA A 109 20.02 8.91 6.74
N LEU A 110 20.92 9.89 6.82
CA LEU A 110 22.04 9.93 7.78
C LEU A 110 21.94 11.23 8.59
N PRO A 111 20.99 11.32 9.54
CA PRO A 111 20.77 12.54 10.28
C PRO A 111 21.88 12.81 11.31
N THR A 112 22.07 14.07 11.66
CA THR A 112 23.01 14.53 12.70
C THR A 112 22.83 13.73 14.01
N GLY A 113 23.95 13.43 14.67
CA GLY A 113 23.96 12.69 15.94
C GLY A 113 23.86 11.17 15.85
N THR A 114 23.86 10.58 14.65
CA THR A 114 23.75 9.12 14.44
C THR A 114 25.09 8.38 14.24
N THR A 115 26.22 8.97 14.61
CA THR A 115 27.56 8.42 14.27
C THR A 115 28.16 7.50 15.36
N PRO A 116 28.77 6.34 15.02
CA PRO A 116 28.86 5.73 13.69
C PRO A 116 27.58 4.97 13.30
N VAL A 117 27.31 4.89 12.00
CA VAL A 117 26.21 4.10 11.41
C VAL A 117 26.80 2.90 10.68
N ASP A 118 26.43 1.68 11.07
CA ASP A 118 26.81 0.49 10.32
C ASP A 118 25.84 0.22 9.16
N LEU A 119 26.38 -0.04 7.97
CA LEU A 119 25.58 -0.47 6.82
C LEU A 119 24.87 -1.78 7.11
N ALA A 120 25.34 -2.66 7.99
CA ALA A 120 24.61 -3.87 8.38
C ALA A 120 23.29 -3.56 9.11
N ASP A 121 23.22 -2.42 9.82
CA ASP A 121 22.00 -1.96 10.50
C ASP A 121 21.01 -1.29 9.53
N LEU A 122 21.52 -0.77 8.41
CA LEU A 122 20.75 -0.05 7.40
C LEU A 122 20.40 -0.90 6.16
N ALA A 123 21.23 -1.90 5.86
CA ALA A 123 21.15 -2.65 4.63
C ALA A 123 19.76 -3.31 4.59
N PRO A 124 19.03 -3.15 3.49
CA PRO A 124 17.80 -3.88 3.31
C PRO A 124 18.20 -5.36 3.30
N VAL A 125 17.76 -6.11 4.31
CA VAL A 125 17.47 -7.52 4.07
C VAL A 125 16.52 -7.51 2.89
N THR A 126 16.96 -8.02 1.74
CA THR A 126 16.07 -8.25 0.60
C THR A 126 14.87 -8.97 1.20
N PRO A 127 13.68 -8.34 1.27
CA PRO A 127 12.55 -9.05 1.81
C PRO A 127 12.39 -10.24 0.88
N VAL A 128 12.40 -11.45 1.44
CA VAL A 128 11.67 -12.53 0.76
C VAL A 128 10.33 -11.94 0.40
N GLU A 129 9.95 -12.04 -0.88
CA GLU A 129 8.66 -11.55 -1.37
C GLU A 129 7.58 -11.83 -0.31
N GLY A 130 7.08 -10.79 0.36
CA GLY A 130 6.06 -10.92 1.42
C GLY A 130 6.41 -10.50 2.85
N SER A 131 7.51 -9.80 3.16
CA SER A 131 7.83 -9.44 4.56
C SER A 131 8.20 -7.96 4.80
N GLY A 132 7.29 -7.05 4.52
CA GLY A 132 7.34 -5.67 5.03
C GLY A 132 5.95 -5.07 5.04
N THR A 133 5.62 -4.27 6.05
CA THR A 133 4.40 -3.45 6.26
C THR A 133 3.61 -3.23 4.97
N PRO A 134 2.29 -3.55 4.88
CA PRO A 134 1.63 -3.81 3.60
C PRO A 134 1.84 -2.67 2.60
N ILE A 135 2.81 -2.85 1.71
CA ILE A 135 2.97 -2.01 0.54
C ILE A 135 1.89 -2.48 -0.42
N VAL A 136 0.99 -1.58 -0.78
CA VAL A 136 0.04 -1.84 -1.86
C VAL A 136 0.84 -1.88 -3.16
N THR A 137 1.35 -3.06 -3.50
CA THR A 137 2.11 -3.32 -4.74
C THR A 137 1.20 -3.27 -5.97
N SER A 138 -0.08 -3.55 -5.76
CA SER A 138 -1.14 -3.27 -6.71
C SER A 138 -2.48 -3.07 -6.00
N VAL A 139 -3.37 -2.28 -6.60
CA VAL A 139 -4.80 -2.28 -6.29
C VAL A 139 -5.52 -2.86 -7.50
N ASP A 140 -6.21 -3.99 -7.33
CA ASP A 140 -6.95 -4.65 -8.41
C ASP A 140 -6.08 -4.90 -9.67
N GLY A 141 -4.79 -5.24 -9.49
CA GLY A 141 -3.84 -5.50 -10.57
C GLY A 141 -3.16 -4.27 -11.18
N VAL A 142 -3.46 -3.06 -10.71
CA VAL A 142 -2.79 -1.83 -11.16
C VAL A 142 -1.57 -1.53 -10.29
N SER A 143 -0.39 -1.50 -10.91
CA SER A 143 0.87 -1.13 -10.25
C SER A 143 1.09 0.40 -10.28
N PRO A 144 1.82 0.98 -9.31
CA PRO A 144 2.20 2.39 -9.31
C PRO A 144 3.02 2.79 -10.55
N SER A 145 2.84 4.02 -11.05
CA SER A 145 3.68 4.59 -12.10
C SER A 145 5.08 4.96 -11.57
N SER A 146 5.97 5.37 -12.48
CA SER A 146 7.31 5.88 -12.15
C SER A 146 7.32 7.14 -11.27
N THR A 147 6.18 7.82 -11.10
CA THR A 147 6.01 8.96 -10.18
C THR A 147 5.34 8.58 -8.87
N GLY A 148 5.14 7.27 -8.62
CA GLY A 148 4.41 6.77 -7.45
C GLY A 148 2.90 6.94 -7.54
N ALA A 149 2.38 7.43 -8.67
CA ALA A 149 0.95 7.60 -8.85
C ALA A 149 0.28 6.24 -9.15
N VAL A 150 -0.69 5.86 -8.32
CA VAL A 150 -1.61 4.78 -8.63
C VAL A 150 -2.85 5.41 -9.27
N VAL A 151 -2.92 5.37 -10.60
CA VAL A 151 -4.06 5.92 -11.34
C VAL A 151 -5.18 4.87 -11.32
N LEU A 152 -6.10 5.02 -10.37
CA LEU A 152 -7.30 4.19 -10.30
C LEU A 152 -8.36 4.73 -11.26
N ASN A 153 -8.30 4.30 -12.53
CA ASN A 153 -9.36 4.60 -13.51
C ASN A 153 -10.66 3.83 -13.24
N ALA A 154 -10.70 2.98 -12.22
CA ALA A 154 -11.87 2.19 -11.88
C ALA A 154 -12.83 3.01 -11.01
N LYS A 155 -14.08 3.16 -11.47
CA LYS A 155 -15.19 3.28 -10.53
C LYS A 155 -15.07 2.10 -9.56
N ARG A 156 -14.83 2.34 -8.27
CA ARG A 156 -14.91 1.30 -7.24
C ARG A 156 -16.37 0.91 -7.02
N GLN A 157 -16.93 0.20 -7.99
CA GLN A 157 -18.22 -0.47 -7.89
C GLN A 157 -17.97 -1.95 -8.07
N LYS A 158 -18.37 -2.76 -7.09
CA LYS A 158 -18.38 -4.20 -7.27
C LYS A 158 -19.34 -4.54 -8.41
N ALA A 159 -18.90 -5.44 -9.30
CA ALA A 159 -19.77 -5.93 -10.36
C ALA A 159 -21.03 -6.56 -9.74
N PRO A 160 -22.22 -6.35 -10.31
CA PRO A 160 -23.43 -6.97 -9.78
C PRO A 160 -23.33 -8.49 -9.80
N VAL A 161 -23.78 -9.13 -8.72
CA VAL A 161 -23.77 -10.61 -8.60
C VAL A 161 -25.16 -11.15 -8.87
N THR A 162 -25.25 -12.16 -9.74
CA THR A 162 -26.49 -12.91 -9.95
C THR A 162 -26.63 -13.97 -8.87
N LEU A 163 -27.72 -13.91 -8.11
CA LEU A 163 -28.09 -14.92 -7.13
C LEU A 163 -28.84 -16.07 -7.81
N ALA A 164 -28.64 -17.28 -7.30
CA ALA A 164 -29.42 -18.44 -7.70
C ALA A 164 -30.87 -18.31 -7.18
N ASP A 165 -31.85 -18.61 -8.03
CA ASP A 165 -33.23 -18.80 -7.60
C ASP A 165 -33.33 -20.12 -6.82
N ALA A 166 -33.75 -20.01 -5.56
CA ALA A 166 -33.97 -21.13 -4.66
C ALA A 166 -35.13 -20.78 -3.71
N ALA A 167 -35.72 -21.77 -3.05
CA ALA A 167 -36.77 -21.53 -2.04
C ALA A 167 -36.33 -20.49 -0.99
N THR A 168 -35.06 -20.55 -0.60
CA THR A 168 -34.36 -19.54 0.19
C THR A 168 -33.16 -19.02 -0.60
N ILE A 169 -33.18 -17.73 -0.94
CA ILE A 169 -32.14 -17.05 -1.69
C ILE A 169 -31.11 -16.52 -0.69
N ASN A 170 -29.86 -16.96 -0.81
CA ASN A 170 -28.76 -16.53 0.05
C ASN A 170 -28.06 -15.29 -0.54
N THR A 171 -27.56 -14.40 0.32
CA THR A 171 -26.75 -13.24 -0.07
C THR A 171 -25.48 -13.21 0.78
N ASP A 172 -24.32 -13.10 0.14
CA ASP A 172 -23.05 -12.80 0.81
C ASP A 172 -22.73 -11.33 0.56
N ALA A 173 -22.87 -10.51 1.62
CA ALA A 173 -22.71 -9.07 1.56
C ALA A 173 -21.28 -8.65 1.15
N SER A 174 -20.30 -9.54 1.25
CA SER A 174 -18.93 -9.24 0.83
C SER A 174 -18.74 -9.24 -0.69
N LEU A 175 -19.64 -9.86 -1.46
CA LEU A 175 -19.41 -10.10 -2.90
C LEU A 175 -19.79 -8.92 -3.80
N ALA A 176 -20.85 -8.17 -3.48
CA ALA A 176 -21.33 -7.05 -4.29
C ALA A 176 -22.18 -6.06 -3.50
N ASP A 177 -22.38 -4.88 -4.07
CA ASP A 177 -23.33 -3.88 -3.55
C ASP A 177 -24.70 -3.93 -4.27
N LEU A 178 -24.76 -4.68 -5.37
CA LEU A 178 -25.98 -4.95 -6.15
C LEU A 178 -26.07 -6.44 -6.47
N PHE A 179 -27.18 -7.05 -6.08
CA PHE A 179 -27.52 -8.43 -6.38
C PHE A 179 -28.68 -8.50 -7.35
N ARG A 180 -28.69 -9.49 -8.24
CA ARG A 180 -29.79 -9.72 -9.19
C ARG A 180 -30.40 -11.08 -8.98
N VAL A 181 -31.71 -11.18 -8.97
CA VAL A 181 -32.41 -12.47 -8.94
C VAL A 181 -33.69 -12.41 -9.74
N THR A 182 -33.95 -13.45 -10.55
CA THR A 182 -35.25 -13.67 -11.17
C THR A 182 -36.00 -14.70 -10.35
N LEU A 183 -37.17 -14.33 -9.83
CA LEU A 183 -37.97 -15.21 -8.99
C LEU A 183 -38.70 -16.25 -9.84
N GLY A 184 -38.37 -17.53 -9.67
CA GLY A 184 -39.10 -18.65 -10.29
C GLY A 184 -40.32 -19.13 -9.49
N GLY A 185 -40.56 -18.51 -8.34
CA GLY A 185 -41.57 -18.92 -7.36
C GLY A 185 -41.72 -17.89 -6.24
N ASN A 186 -42.58 -18.17 -5.27
CA ASN A 186 -42.59 -17.41 -4.02
C ASN A 186 -41.37 -17.80 -3.19
N ARG A 187 -40.48 -16.84 -2.91
CA ARG A 187 -39.17 -17.10 -2.30
C ARG A 187 -39.01 -16.40 -0.96
N THR A 188 -38.04 -16.86 -0.18
CA THR A 188 -37.53 -16.16 1.00
C THR A 188 -36.16 -15.57 0.69
N LEU A 189 -35.93 -14.30 1.01
CA LEU A 189 -34.59 -13.72 1.01
C LEU A 189 -33.96 -13.97 2.38
N ALA A 190 -32.89 -14.76 2.43
CA ALA A 190 -32.18 -15.02 3.68
C ALA A 190 -31.57 -13.75 4.25
N ASN A 191 -31.29 -13.76 5.55
CA ASN A 191 -30.47 -12.71 6.17
C ASN A 191 -29.07 -12.75 5.52
N PRO A 192 -28.55 -11.65 4.97
CA PRO A 192 -27.23 -11.63 4.36
C PRO A 192 -26.12 -12.06 5.34
N SER A 193 -25.11 -12.76 4.81
CA SER A 193 -23.89 -13.14 5.52
C SER A 193 -22.77 -12.11 5.30
N ASN A 194 -21.75 -12.12 6.17
CA ASN A 194 -20.59 -11.23 6.13
C ASN A 194 -20.90 -9.71 6.06
N PRO A 195 -21.87 -9.19 6.83
CA PRO A 195 -22.21 -7.78 6.77
C PRO A 195 -21.13 -6.91 7.44
N VAL A 196 -20.90 -5.72 6.90
CA VAL A 196 -20.08 -4.66 7.52
C VAL A 196 -20.99 -3.53 8.01
N ASP A 197 -20.71 -2.95 9.17
CA ASP A 197 -21.52 -1.86 9.72
C ASP A 197 -21.64 -0.69 8.73
N GLY A 198 -22.86 -0.15 8.59
CA GLY A 198 -23.17 0.92 7.65
C GLY A 198 -23.24 0.50 6.17
N GLN A 199 -23.03 -0.78 5.84
CA GLN A 199 -23.07 -1.25 4.45
C GLN A 199 -24.48 -1.16 3.87
N MET A 200 -24.60 -0.58 2.67
CA MET A 200 -25.83 -0.54 1.88
C MET A 200 -25.81 -1.61 0.79
N LEU A 201 -26.81 -2.47 0.78
CA LEU A 201 -27.03 -3.45 -0.29
C LEU A 201 -28.28 -3.12 -1.08
N ARG A 202 -28.27 -3.50 -2.37
CA ARG A 202 -29.43 -3.45 -3.25
C ARG A 202 -29.70 -4.80 -3.89
N TRP A 203 -30.97 -5.14 -4.03
CA TRP A 203 -31.44 -6.31 -4.77
C TRP A 203 -32.33 -5.88 -5.93
N GLU A 204 -31.90 -6.13 -7.15
CA GLU A 204 -32.72 -6.10 -8.36
C GLU A 204 -33.49 -7.43 -8.43
N ILE A 205 -34.78 -7.35 -8.15
CA ILE A 205 -35.67 -8.50 -8.05
C ILE A 205 -36.57 -8.50 -9.28
N VAL A 206 -36.45 -9.53 -10.12
CA VAL A 206 -37.12 -9.65 -11.41
C VAL A 206 -38.23 -10.69 -11.32
N GLN A 207 -39.42 -10.35 -11.79
CA GLN A 207 -40.49 -11.34 -12.01
C GLN A 207 -40.14 -12.25 -13.17
N ASP A 208 -40.43 -13.54 -13.07
CA ASP A 208 -40.33 -14.45 -14.21
C ASP A 208 -41.35 -14.10 -15.32
N GLY A 209 -41.40 -14.94 -16.35
CA GLY A 209 -42.33 -14.77 -17.47
C GLY A 209 -43.81 -14.91 -17.10
N THR A 210 -44.15 -15.35 -15.89
CA THR A 210 -45.54 -15.45 -15.40
C THR A 210 -45.92 -14.24 -14.55
N GLY A 211 -45.03 -13.79 -13.67
CA GLY A 211 -45.34 -12.75 -12.70
C GLY A 211 -46.09 -13.28 -11.47
N GLY A 212 -46.46 -12.37 -10.58
CA GLY A 212 -47.19 -12.68 -9.34
C GLY A 212 -46.35 -13.36 -8.26
N ARG A 213 -45.02 -13.31 -8.35
CA ARG A 213 -44.09 -13.89 -7.36
C ARG A 213 -43.90 -12.94 -6.18
N THR A 214 -43.88 -13.50 -4.98
CA THR A 214 -43.59 -12.77 -3.75
C THR A 214 -42.19 -13.08 -3.22
N LEU A 215 -41.62 -12.12 -2.48
CA LEU A 215 -40.37 -12.29 -1.75
C LEU A 215 -40.60 -11.96 -0.29
N THR A 216 -40.39 -12.93 0.59
CA THR A 216 -40.47 -12.74 2.04
C THR A 216 -39.07 -12.44 2.58
N PRO A 217 -38.83 -11.29 3.22
CA PRO A 217 -37.52 -10.98 3.77
C PRO A 217 -37.27 -11.77 5.07
N GLY A 218 -36.01 -12.12 5.33
CA GLY A 218 -35.58 -12.77 6.56
C GLY A 218 -35.79 -11.90 7.82
N SER A 219 -35.67 -12.52 8.99
CA SER A 219 -35.98 -11.90 10.30
C SER A 219 -35.07 -10.75 10.73
N LYS A 220 -33.94 -10.52 10.05
CA LYS A 220 -33.07 -9.36 10.31
C LYS A 220 -33.46 -8.13 9.51
N PHE A 221 -34.30 -8.25 8.49
CA PHE A 221 -34.82 -7.09 7.79
C PHE A 221 -35.90 -6.41 8.63
N VAL A 222 -35.71 -5.11 8.85
CA VAL A 222 -36.64 -4.25 9.55
C VAL A 222 -37.20 -3.26 8.54
N LEU A 223 -38.51 -3.31 8.35
CA LEU A 223 -39.21 -2.37 7.48
C LEU A 223 -39.60 -1.12 8.27
N GLY A 224 -39.45 0.05 7.65
CA GLY A 224 -39.89 1.32 8.23
C GLY A 224 -41.41 1.45 8.27
N THR A 225 -41.91 2.43 9.04
CA THR A 225 -43.35 2.72 9.16
C THR A 225 -43.99 3.21 7.85
N ASP A 226 -43.18 3.80 6.99
CA ASP A 226 -43.47 4.26 5.64
C ASP A 226 -43.58 3.12 4.61
N MET A 227 -43.07 1.93 4.94
CA MET A 227 -43.23 0.72 4.14
C MET A 227 -43.48 -0.50 5.03
N PRO A 228 -44.68 -0.66 5.62
CA PRO A 228 -44.95 -1.70 6.62
C PRO A 228 -44.89 -3.14 6.08
N SER A 229 -44.87 -3.32 4.76
CA SER A 229 -44.79 -4.62 4.10
C SER A 229 -43.99 -4.54 2.80
N LEU A 230 -43.20 -5.57 2.51
CA LEU A 230 -42.54 -5.73 1.21
C LEU A 230 -43.53 -6.28 0.17
N VAL A 231 -44.02 -5.41 -0.71
CA VAL A 231 -44.90 -5.80 -1.82
C VAL A 231 -44.18 -5.56 -3.13
N LEU A 232 -43.99 -6.59 -3.95
CA LEU A 232 -43.36 -6.48 -5.27
C LEU A 232 -44.36 -6.12 -6.37
N THR A 233 -43.85 -5.74 -7.54
CA THR A 233 -44.60 -5.64 -8.79
C THR A 233 -44.95 -7.06 -9.24
N SER A 234 -46.20 -7.29 -9.62
CA SER A 234 -46.68 -8.60 -10.06
C SER A 234 -46.57 -8.84 -11.56
N THR A 235 -46.32 -7.80 -12.35
CA THR A 235 -46.21 -7.90 -13.81
C THR A 235 -45.01 -8.74 -14.22
N ALA A 236 -45.24 -9.73 -15.10
CA ALA A 236 -44.18 -10.57 -15.66
C ALA A 236 -43.01 -9.76 -16.24
N GLY A 237 -41.78 -10.22 -16.00
CA GLY A 237 -40.54 -9.59 -16.49
C GLY A 237 -40.19 -8.23 -15.88
N LYS A 238 -41.03 -7.66 -15.00
CA LYS A 238 -40.77 -6.38 -14.34
C LYS A 238 -39.81 -6.51 -13.17
N LYS A 239 -39.10 -5.42 -12.91
CA LYS A 239 -38.03 -5.36 -11.91
C LYS A 239 -38.37 -4.36 -10.81
N ASP A 240 -38.07 -4.76 -9.59
CA ASP A 240 -38.06 -3.90 -8.42
C ASP A 240 -36.64 -3.84 -7.84
N ILE A 241 -36.32 -2.74 -7.16
CA ILE A 241 -35.04 -2.55 -6.47
C ILE A 241 -35.32 -2.32 -5.00
N LEU A 242 -34.94 -3.29 -4.17
CA LEU A 242 -34.96 -3.20 -2.71
C LEU A 242 -33.61 -2.69 -2.22
N GLY A 243 -33.60 -1.74 -1.30
CA GLY A 243 -32.37 -1.22 -0.67
C GLY A 243 -32.41 -1.35 0.86
N ALA A 244 -31.34 -1.84 1.47
CA ALA A 244 -31.23 -1.95 2.93
C ALA A 244 -29.82 -1.61 3.44
N VAL A 245 -29.75 -0.96 4.61
CA VAL A 245 -28.51 -0.60 5.32
C VAL A 245 -28.34 -1.49 6.54
N TYR A 246 -27.16 -2.09 6.71
CA TYR A 246 -26.85 -2.87 7.89
C TYR A 246 -26.46 -2.00 9.09
N ASN A 247 -26.95 -2.38 10.27
CA ASN A 247 -26.55 -1.84 11.55
C ASN A 247 -26.05 -2.97 12.45
N GLN A 248 -24.77 -2.93 12.79
CA GLN A 248 -24.11 -3.97 13.57
C GLN A 248 -24.60 -4.02 15.02
N ALA A 249 -24.87 -2.88 15.63
CA ALA A 249 -25.33 -2.81 17.02
C ALA A 249 -26.70 -3.47 17.21
N ALA A 250 -27.61 -3.30 16.25
CA ALA A 250 -28.93 -3.93 16.25
C ALA A 250 -28.92 -5.35 15.66
N ASP A 251 -27.87 -5.73 14.92
CA ASP A 251 -27.84 -6.92 14.06
C ASP A 251 -29.05 -6.97 13.11
N LYS A 252 -29.36 -5.82 12.49
CA LYS A 252 -30.52 -5.62 11.60
C LYS A 252 -30.14 -4.95 10.29
N TRP A 253 -30.92 -5.25 9.27
CA TRP A 253 -30.94 -4.58 7.98
C TRP A 253 -32.14 -3.65 7.93
N TYR A 254 -31.92 -2.34 8.05
CA TYR A 254 -32.97 -1.35 7.87
C TYR A 254 -33.29 -1.22 6.40
N VAL A 255 -34.51 -1.57 6.01
CA VAL A 255 -34.96 -1.38 4.63
C VAL A 255 -35.31 0.08 4.44
N VAL A 256 -34.59 0.74 3.54
CA VAL A 256 -34.65 2.19 3.33
C VAL A 256 -35.29 2.57 2.00
N ALA A 257 -35.49 1.62 1.08
CA ALA A 257 -36.10 1.90 -0.21
C ALA A 257 -36.69 0.65 -0.87
N LEU A 258 -37.79 0.86 -1.60
CA LEU A 258 -38.32 -0.06 -2.60
C LEU A 258 -38.78 0.74 -3.82
N ALA A 259 -38.01 0.70 -4.91
CA ALA A 259 -38.39 1.27 -6.20
C ALA A 259 -38.96 0.17 -7.09
N LYS A 260 -40.02 0.45 -7.86
CA LYS A 260 -40.84 -0.60 -8.49
C LYS A 260 -41.10 -0.38 -9.97
N GLY A 261 -41.23 -1.49 -10.71
CA GLY A 261 -41.90 -1.53 -12.02
C GLY A 261 -41.06 -1.22 -13.26
N PHE A 262 -39.73 -1.29 -13.18
CA PHE A 262 -38.84 -1.11 -14.33
C PHE A 262 -39.03 -2.23 -15.36
#